data_AF-A0A6G0UZI1-F1
#
_entry.id   AF-A0A6G0UZI1-F1
#
_cell.length_a   1.000
_cell.length_b   1.000
_cell.length_c   1.000
_cell.angle_alpha   90.00
_cell.angle_beta   90.00
_cell.angle_gamma   90.00
#
_symmetry.space_group_name_H-M   'P 1'
#
loop_
_entity.id
_entity.type
_entity.pdbx_description
1 polymer ?
#
loop_
_entity_poly.entity_id
_entity_poly.type
_entity_poly.pdbx_seq_one_letter_code
_entity_poly.pdbx_strand_id
1 'polypeptide(L)'
;MLQNPSTRSVVILGVVSVMNSLFNRIVMTKFFFDYPIVILMLQMAVTLFSIEMARLFNWVKLPAYTFHRGKDMFLPSTLYALSSYLVMNCLDGIAMPLFPPIQRFCPLAVVLLAFYTQKRSLPSRQVLLLVGLICFGGSLSSFYEISIDVWSIIYGIAAVSMHSLALVLIERLHENYSNVLDLIYMNSFNCLCLFLVADLVQDEIRDAFMYLITSMTMLFIFCFLALISLGVFFHIAIFYCVTQTNSLHASIIHNVAGALQIFVAYALSVYLFYDLAPSWTNIFGVFICISATAAFYSARHSFERFIDMKIPNGGSKYYMVGKS
;
A
#
# COMPACT_ATOMS: atom_id res chain seq x y z
N MET A 1 8.78 -8.39 21.91
CA MET A 1 8.76 -8.07 20.45
C MET A 1 7.63 -7.11 20.05
N LEU A 2 6.43 -7.14 20.65
CA LEU A 2 5.31 -6.23 20.31
C LEU A 2 5.32 -4.84 21.01
N GLN A 3 6.34 -4.51 21.81
CA GLN A 3 6.38 -3.23 22.54
C GLN A 3 6.84 -2.04 21.69
N ASN A 4 7.55 -2.25 20.58
CA ASN A 4 8.00 -1.15 19.72
C ASN A 4 6.86 -0.66 18.80
N PRO A 5 6.59 0.65 18.74
CA PRO A 5 5.52 1.23 17.92
C PRO A 5 5.71 0.96 16.41
N SER A 6 6.96 0.86 15.97
CA SER A 6 7.34 0.49 14.60
C SER A 6 6.92 -0.94 14.24
N THR A 7 7.24 -1.92 15.09
CA THR A 7 6.88 -3.33 14.87
C THR A 7 5.37 -3.53 14.88
N ARG A 8 4.64 -2.84 15.76
CA ARG A 8 3.18 -2.87 15.79
C ARG A 8 2.57 -2.39 14.48
N SER A 9 3.04 -1.25 13.99
CA SER A 9 2.54 -0.64 12.74
C SER A 9 2.76 -1.56 11.53
N VAL A 10 3.92 -2.23 11.47
CA VAL A 10 4.24 -3.20 10.43
C VAL A 10 3.30 -4.41 10.45
N VAL A 11 3.04 -5.00 11.62
CA VAL A 11 2.14 -6.15 11.73
C VAL A 11 0.71 -5.77 11.36
N ILE A 12 0.23 -4.62 11.83
CA ILE A 12 -1.11 -4.11 11.51
C ILE A 12 -1.24 -3.89 10.00
N LEU A 13 -0.26 -3.24 9.36
CA LEU A 13 -0.26 -3.05 7.91
C LEU A 13 -0.32 -4.38 7.16
N GLY A 14 0.49 -5.36 7.56
CA GLY A 14 0.51 -6.68 6.93
C GLY A 14 -0.86 -7.37 6.97
N VAL A 15 -1.47 -7.44 8.16
CA VAL A 15 -2.79 -8.09 8.35
C VAL A 15 -3.89 -7.36 7.57
N VAL A 16 -3.97 -6.04 7.72
CA VAL A 16 -5.01 -5.23 7.06
C VAL A 16 -4.84 -5.25 5.55
N SER A 17 -3.60 -5.24 5.03
CA SER A 17 -3.34 -5.32 3.59
C SER A 17 -3.82 -6.63 2.97
N VAL A 18 -3.61 -7.77 3.66
CA VAL A 18 -4.12 -9.07 3.19
C VAL A 18 -5.65 -9.06 3.20
N MET A 19 -6.27 -8.63 4.29
CA MET A 19 -7.73 -8.61 4.43
C MET A 19 -8.40 -7.68 3.41
N ASN A 20 -7.92 -6.44 3.28
CA ASN A 20 -8.44 -5.47 2.34
C ASN A 20 -8.42 -6.02 0.91
N SER A 21 -7.31 -6.62 0.51
CA SER A 21 -7.14 -7.11 -0.85
C SER A 21 -7.94 -8.41 -1.13
N LEU A 22 -8.23 -9.22 -0.11
CA LEU A 22 -9.17 -10.34 -0.24
C LEU A 22 -10.61 -9.86 -0.45
N PHE A 23 -11.08 -8.94 0.39
CA PHE A 23 -12.42 -8.36 0.23
C PHE A 23 -12.57 -7.60 -1.08
N ASN A 24 -11.52 -6.91 -1.52
CA ASN A 24 -11.51 -6.24 -2.81
C ASN A 24 -11.78 -7.25 -3.92
N ARG A 25 -10.99 -8.33 -3.98
CA ARG A 25 -11.23 -9.40 -4.96
C ARG A 25 -12.63 -9.99 -4.87
N ILE A 26 -13.14 -10.26 -3.66
CA ILE A 26 -14.49 -10.82 -3.49
C ILE A 26 -15.55 -9.88 -4.09
N VAL A 27 -15.49 -8.58 -3.79
CA VAL A 27 -16.44 -7.58 -4.31
C VAL A 27 -16.36 -7.47 -5.83
N MET A 28 -15.14 -7.35 -6.38
CA MET A 28 -14.95 -7.14 -7.82
C MET A 28 -15.26 -8.41 -8.62
N THR A 29 -14.79 -9.59 -8.20
CA THR A 29 -14.90 -10.83 -9.01
C THR A 29 -16.14 -11.66 -8.72
N LYS A 30 -16.58 -11.77 -7.47
CA LYS A 30 -17.75 -12.61 -7.13
C LYS A 30 -19.05 -11.87 -7.35
N PHE A 31 -19.07 -10.58 -7.05
CA PHE A 31 -20.27 -9.76 -7.23
C PHE A 31 -20.24 -8.96 -8.52
N PHE A 32 -19.15 -8.95 -9.29
CA PHE A 32 -19.06 -8.20 -10.55
C PHE A 32 -19.32 -6.69 -10.36
N PHE A 33 -18.93 -6.14 -9.21
CA PHE A 33 -19.04 -4.72 -8.93
C PHE A 33 -17.77 -4.01 -9.43
N ASP A 34 -17.67 -3.73 -10.73
CA ASP A 34 -16.46 -3.21 -11.38
C ASP A 34 -16.43 -1.66 -11.41
N TYR A 35 -16.45 -1.04 -10.23
CA TYR A 35 -16.46 0.43 -10.08
C TYR A 35 -15.34 0.92 -9.13
N PRO A 36 -14.08 0.87 -9.58
CA PRO A 36 -12.93 1.17 -8.74
C PRO A 36 -12.86 2.63 -8.26
N ILE A 37 -13.31 3.62 -9.06
CA ILE A 37 -13.34 5.02 -8.61
C ILE A 37 -14.30 5.16 -7.44
N VAL A 38 -15.48 4.55 -7.52
CA VAL A 38 -16.49 4.61 -6.46
C VAL A 38 -15.97 4.04 -5.15
N ILE A 39 -15.27 2.89 -5.21
CA ILE A 39 -14.67 2.26 -4.03
C ILE A 39 -13.62 3.19 -3.39
N LEU A 40 -12.67 3.72 -4.17
CA LEU A 40 -11.62 4.60 -3.65
C LEU A 40 -12.20 5.90 -3.09
N MET A 41 -13.18 6.46 -3.80
CA MET A 41 -13.87 7.68 -3.39
C MET A 41 -14.58 7.49 -2.04
N LEU A 42 -15.33 6.39 -1.87
CA LEU A 42 -16.00 6.08 -0.60
C LEU A 42 -15.01 5.84 0.54
N GLN A 43 -13.89 5.17 0.28
CA GLN A 43 -12.83 4.99 1.28
C GLN A 43 -12.24 6.34 1.74
N MET A 44 -11.96 7.26 0.81
CA MET A 44 -11.47 8.60 1.15
C MET A 44 -12.53 9.44 1.86
N ALA A 45 -13.79 9.38 1.43
CA ALA A 45 -14.90 10.09 2.05
C ALA A 45 -15.16 9.63 3.49
N VAL A 46 -15.19 8.31 3.73
CA VAL A 46 -15.35 7.75 5.08
C VAL A 46 -14.15 8.09 5.97
N THR A 47 -12.93 8.12 5.42
CA THR A 47 -11.73 8.55 6.17
C THR A 47 -11.87 10.00 6.63
N LEU A 48 -12.23 10.91 5.73
CA LEU A 48 -12.41 12.33 6.05
C LEU A 48 -13.55 12.55 7.05
N PHE A 49 -14.69 11.90 6.80
CA PHE A 49 -15.84 11.97 7.70
C PHE A 49 -15.47 11.49 9.11
N SER A 50 -14.73 10.38 9.21
CA SER A 50 -14.28 9.84 10.51
C SER A 50 -13.34 10.79 11.24
N ILE A 51 -12.42 11.45 10.52
CA ILE A 51 -11.49 12.42 11.11
C ILE A 51 -12.23 13.68 11.57
N GLU A 52 -13.17 14.20 10.77
CA GLU A 52 -13.97 15.36 11.14
C GLU A 52 -14.89 15.07 12.34
N MET A 53 -15.52 13.89 12.38
CA MET A 53 -16.30 13.46 13.54
C MET A 53 -15.41 13.38 14.80
N ALA A 54 -14.20 12.81 14.70
CA ALA A 54 -13.25 12.78 15.81
C ALA A 54 -12.77 14.17 16.24
N ARG A 55 -12.68 15.13 15.31
CA ARG A 55 -12.39 16.55 15.60
C ARG A 55 -13.56 17.21 16.33
N LEU A 56 -14.80 16.98 15.91
CA LEU A 56 -16.01 17.51 16.56
C LEU A 56 -16.16 17.01 18.01
N PHE A 57 -15.85 15.73 18.27
CA PHE A 57 -15.82 15.17 19.63
C PHE A 57 -14.59 15.58 20.46
N ASN A 58 -13.70 16.44 19.94
CA ASN A 58 -12.45 16.86 20.55
C ASN A 58 -11.49 15.71 20.91
N TRP A 59 -11.63 14.54 20.26
CA TRP A 59 -10.70 13.41 20.44
C TRP A 59 -9.36 13.67 19.76
N VAL A 60 -9.35 14.53 18.74
CA VAL A 60 -8.14 14.88 17.97
C VAL A 60 -8.06 16.39 17.79
N LYS A 61 -6.92 16.97 18.14
CA LYS A 61 -6.59 18.37 17.81
C LYS A 61 -5.92 18.41 16.44
N LEU A 62 -6.71 18.66 15.41
CA LEU A 62 -6.21 18.78 14.03
C LEU A 62 -6.34 20.23 13.57
N PRO A 63 -5.29 20.85 13.01
CA PRO A 63 -5.40 22.16 12.37
C PRO A 63 -6.40 22.10 11.20
N ALA A 64 -7.04 23.23 10.89
CA ALA A 64 -7.95 23.34 9.76
C ALA A 64 -7.21 23.18 8.42
N TYR A 65 -7.92 22.76 7.38
CA TYR A 65 -7.37 22.70 6.03
C TYR A 65 -6.91 24.09 5.59
N THR A 66 -5.64 24.22 5.19
CA THR A 66 -5.13 25.45 4.59
C THR A 66 -4.67 25.15 3.16
N PHE A 67 -4.99 26.04 2.24
CA PHE A 67 -4.65 25.87 0.82
C PHE A 67 -3.14 25.70 0.60
N HIS A 68 -2.31 26.33 1.43
CA HIS A 68 -0.85 26.16 1.40
C HIS A 68 -0.44 24.71 1.67
N ARG A 69 -0.95 24.11 2.75
CA ARG A 69 -0.66 22.72 3.12
C ARG A 69 -1.23 21.72 2.11
N GLY A 70 -2.43 22.02 1.61
CA GLY A 70 -3.07 21.28 0.52
C GLY A 70 -2.20 21.24 -0.73
N LYS A 71 -1.63 22.39 -1.13
CA LYS A 71 -0.74 22.51 -2.28
C LYS A 71 0.57 21.72 -2.10
N ASP A 72 1.15 21.74 -0.90
CA ASP A 72 2.37 20.97 -0.61
C ASP A 72 2.14 19.45 -0.72
N MET A 73 0.95 18.98 -0.32
CA MET A 73 0.55 17.57 -0.39
C MET A 73 -0.01 17.17 -1.76
N PHE A 74 -0.30 18.13 -2.65
CA PHE A 74 -1.04 17.87 -3.90
C PHE A 74 -0.35 16.86 -4.82
N LEU A 75 0.96 17.01 -5.05
CA LEU A 75 1.73 16.09 -5.89
C LEU A 75 1.75 14.65 -5.34
N PRO A 76 2.16 14.39 -4.07
CA PRO A 76 2.09 13.06 -3.50
C PRO A 76 0.68 12.44 -3.54
N SER A 77 -0.36 13.22 -3.24
CA SER A 77 -1.75 12.74 -3.31
C SER A 77 -2.18 12.37 -4.72
N THR A 78 -1.77 13.16 -5.72
CA THR A 78 -2.11 12.89 -7.12
C THR A 78 -1.48 11.59 -7.61
N LEU A 79 -0.20 11.40 -7.31
CA LEU A 79 0.53 10.16 -7.63
C LEU A 79 -0.06 8.96 -6.89
N TYR A 80 -0.42 9.11 -5.62
CA TYR A 80 -1.06 8.07 -4.83
C TYR A 80 -2.44 7.69 -5.37
N ALA A 81 -3.27 8.67 -5.73
CA ALA A 81 -4.60 8.47 -6.28
C ALA A 81 -4.54 7.75 -7.64
N LEU A 82 -3.69 8.25 -8.56
CA LEU A 82 -3.47 7.63 -9.86
C LEU A 82 -2.94 6.20 -9.74
N SER A 83 -1.96 5.95 -8.86
CA SER A 83 -1.45 4.59 -8.66
C SER A 83 -2.54 3.66 -8.13
N SER A 84 -3.34 4.12 -7.16
CA SER A 84 -4.41 3.33 -6.56
C SER A 84 -5.50 3.01 -7.57
N TYR A 85 -5.88 3.99 -8.41
CA TYR A 85 -6.79 3.78 -9.53
C TYR A 85 -6.25 2.72 -10.52
N LEU A 86 -5.00 2.84 -10.96
CA LEU A 86 -4.38 1.86 -11.87
C LEU A 86 -4.32 0.46 -11.24
N VAL A 87 -3.97 0.38 -9.95
CA VAL A 87 -3.91 -0.89 -9.22
C VAL A 87 -5.27 -1.58 -9.23
N MET A 88 -6.36 -0.87 -8.94
CA MET A 88 -7.67 -1.52 -8.91
C MET A 88 -8.11 -1.92 -10.32
N ASN A 89 -8.16 -0.98 -11.27
CA ASN A 89 -8.56 -1.28 -12.65
C ASN A 89 -7.79 -2.46 -13.29
N CYS A 90 -6.47 -2.52 -13.10
CA CYS A 90 -5.66 -3.61 -13.67
C CYS A 90 -5.76 -4.92 -12.89
N LEU A 91 -6.27 -4.92 -11.65
CA LEU A 91 -6.54 -6.14 -10.88
C LEU A 91 -7.93 -6.73 -11.17
N ASP A 92 -8.87 -5.90 -11.62
CA ASP A 92 -10.23 -6.28 -11.99
C ASP A 92 -10.27 -6.93 -13.38
N GLY A 93 -9.41 -6.45 -14.28
CA GLY A 93 -9.12 -7.12 -15.53
C GLY A 93 -8.38 -8.43 -15.31
N ILE A 94 -9.10 -9.56 -15.40
CA ILE A 94 -8.55 -10.93 -15.56
C ILE A 94 -7.51 -11.01 -16.70
N ALA A 95 -7.39 -9.98 -17.53
CA ALA A 95 -6.54 -9.89 -18.71
C ALA A 95 -5.09 -9.41 -18.51
N MET A 96 -4.67 -8.97 -17.30
CA MET A 96 -3.31 -8.39 -17.12
C MET A 96 -2.34 -9.25 -16.28
N PRO A 97 -1.86 -10.39 -16.80
CA PRO A 97 -1.10 -11.39 -16.04
C PRO A 97 0.27 -10.90 -15.54
N LEU A 98 0.91 -9.97 -16.26
CA LEU A 98 2.23 -9.43 -15.88
C LEU A 98 2.16 -8.24 -14.92
N PHE A 99 0.97 -7.69 -14.68
CA PHE A 99 0.82 -6.51 -13.83
C PHE A 99 1.17 -6.80 -12.36
N PRO A 100 0.61 -7.84 -11.70
CA PRO A 100 0.96 -8.14 -10.30
C PRO A 100 2.44 -8.46 -10.07
N PRO A 101 3.14 -9.27 -10.90
CA PRO A 101 4.59 -9.47 -10.79
C PRO A 101 5.41 -8.17 -10.81
N ILE A 102 5.05 -7.21 -11.68
CA ILE A 102 5.78 -5.95 -11.81
C ILE A 102 5.61 -5.08 -10.56
N GLN A 103 4.41 -5.09 -9.95
CA GLN A 103 4.17 -4.36 -8.71
C GLN A 103 5.08 -4.79 -7.55
N ARG A 104 5.59 -6.03 -7.59
CA ARG A 104 6.49 -6.59 -6.58
C ARG A 104 7.87 -5.95 -6.60
N PHE A 105 8.21 -5.15 -7.62
CA PHE A 105 9.45 -4.38 -7.68
C PHE A 105 9.33 -2.99 -7.02
N CYS A 106 8.18 -2.66 -6.40
CA CYS A 106 7.99 -1.40 -5.69
C CYS A 106 9.08 -1.08 -4.63
N PRO A 107 9.58 -2.02 -3.81
CA PRO A 107 10.64 -1.71 -2.85
C PRO A 107 11.94 -1.22 -3.50
N LEU A 108 12.32 -1.75 -4.67
CA LEU A 108 13.48 -1.27 -5.41
C LEU A 108 13.25 0.13 -5.98
N ALA A 109 12.04 0.38 -6.52
CA ALA A 109 11.67 1.70 -7.00
C ALA A 109 11.72 2.75 -5.87
N VAL A 110 11.27 2.39 -4.66
CA VAL A 110 11.39 3.25 -3.46
C VAL A 110 12.85 3.58 -3.14
N VAL A 111 13.76 2.61 -3.17
CA VAL A 111 15.20 2.88 -2.92
C VAL A 111 15.78 3.83 -3.96
N LEU A 112 15.49 3.59 -5.24
CA LEU A 112 15.99 4.43 -6.34
C LEU A 112 15.44 5.86 -6.27
N LEU A 113 14.14 6.02 -6.01
CA LEU A 113 13.51 7.33 -5.91
C LEU A 113 13.90 8.06 -4.63
N ALA A 114 14.09 7.36 -3.51
CA ALA A 114 14.62 7.97 -2.28
C ALA A 114 16.05 8.49 -2.48
N PHE A 115 16.89 7.77 -3.23
CA PHE A 115 18.22 8.25 -3.61
C PHE A 115 18.13 9.53 -4.46
N TYR A 116 17.27 9.56 -5.48
CA TYR A 116 17.16 10.71 -6.38
C TYR A 116 16.50 11.94 -5.73
N THR A 117 15.39 11.76 -5.01
CA THR A 117 14.55 12.86 -4.51
C THR A 117 14.97 13.38 -3.13
N GLN A 118 15.42 12.48 -2.23
CA GLN A 118 15.82 12.82 -0.87
C GLN A 118 17.36 12.86 -0.70
N LYS A 119 18.13 12.56 -1.75
CA LYS A 119 19.61 12.49 -1.71
C LYS A 119 20.14 11.57 -0.60
N ARG A 120 19.37 10.55 -0.23
CA ARG A 120 19.79 9.54 0.76
C ARG A 120 20.94 8.73 0.20
N SER A 121 21.88 8.31 1.06
CA SER A 121 22.93 7.39 0.66
C SER A 121 22.32 6.03 0.28
N LEU A 122 22.92 5.36 -0.71
CA LEU A 122 22.49 4.02 -1.08
C LEU A 122 22.66 3.07 0.12
N PRO A 123 21.69 2.17 0.37
CA PRO A 123 21.83 1.13 1.37
C PRO A 123 23.06 0.26 1.12
N SER A 124 23.50 -0.47 2.15
CA SER A 124 24.60 -1.43 2.00
C SER A 124 24.28 -2.45 0.90
N ARG A 125 25.32 -2.97 0.21
CA ARG A 125 25.16 -3.96 -0.85
C ARG A 125 24.35 -5.19 -0.39
N GLN A 126 24.52 -5.59 0.87
CA GLN A 126 23.75 -6.68 1.48
C GLN A 126 22.25 -6.36 1.55
N VAL A 127 21.88 -5.15 1.99
CA VAL A 127 20.48 -4.72 2.03
C VAL A 127 19.88 -4.65 0.63
N LEU A 128 20.62 -4.12 -0.34
CA LEU A 128 20.14 -4.04 -1.72
C LEU A 128 19.89 -5.44 -2.32
N LEU A 129 20.78 -6.40 -2.06
CA LEU A 129 20.61 -7.80 -2.48
C LEU A 129 19.38 -8.44 -1.83
N LEU A 130 19.14 -8.21 -0.54
CA LEU A 130 17.96 -8.71 0.15
C LEU A 130 16.67 -8.09 -0.40
N VAL A 131 16.66 -6.77 -0.65
CA VAL A 131 15.50 -6.10 -1.27
C VAL A 131 15.25 -6.64 -2.67
N GLY A 132 16.30 -6.88 -3.46
CA GLY A 132 16.19 -7.53 -4.77
C GLY A 132 15.60 -8.93 -4.68
N LEU A 133 16.05 -9.73 -3.70
CA LEU A 133 15.54 -11.09 -3.47
C LEU A 133 14.07 -11.09 -3.02
N ILE A 134 13.66 -10.13 -2.19
CA ILE A 134 12.25 -9.92 -1.79
C ILE A 134 11.39 -9.62 -3.02
N CYS A 135 11.84 -8.70 -3.89
CA CYS A 135 11.12 -8.34 -5.11
C CYS A 135 11.01 -9.54 -6.06
N PHE A 136 12.10 -10.28 -6.24
CA PHE A 136 12.13 -11.47 -7.09
C PHE A 136 11.21 -12.58 -6.56
N GLY A 137 11.26 -12.89 -5.26
CA GLY A 137 10.36 -13.86 -4.64
C GLY A 137 8.89 -13.43 -4.72
N GLY A 138 8.61 -12.15 -4.47
CA GLY A 138 7.28 -11.57 -4.64
C GLY A 138 6.78 -11.69 -6.08
N SER A 139 7.61 -11.35 -7.07
CA SER A 139 7.28 -11.47 -8.50
C SER A 139 6.98 -12.92 -8.88
N LEU A 140 7.82 -13.86 -8.45
CA LEU A 140 7.63 -15.29 -8.70
C LEU A 140 6.35 -15.83 -8.05
N SER A 141 5.99 -15.33 -6.85
CA SER A 141 4.73 -15.68 -6.20
C SER A 141 3.50 -15.25 -6.99
N SER A 142 3.64 -14.19 -7.81
CA SER A 142 2.55 -13.60 -8.58
C SER A 142 2.54 -14.05 -10.06
N PHE A 143 3.45 -14.93 -10.45
CA PHE A 143 3.64 -15.36 -11.84
C PHE A 143 2.85 -16.64 -12.11
N TYR A 144 1.75 -16.55 -12.86
CA TYR A 144 0.83 -17.67 -13.08
C TYR A 144 0.72 -18.07 -14.55
N GLU A 145 0.68 -17.09 -15.44
CA GLU A 145 0.56 -17.32 -16.88
C GLU A 145 1.68 -16.61 -17.64
N ILE A 146 2.28 -17.34 -18.58
CA ILE A 146 3.30 -16.80 -19.49
C ILE A 146 2.56 -16.18 -20.68
N SER A 147 1.84 -15.09 -20.43
CA SER A 147 1.26 -14.27 -21.48
C SER A 147 1.88 -12.88 -21.38
N ILE A 148 2.62 -12.50 -22.43
CA ILE A 148 3.30 -11.21 -22.47
C ILE A 148 2.35 -10.19 -23.07
N ASP A 149 1.68 -9.46 -22.20
CA ASP A 149 0.92 -8.27 -22.56
C ASP A 149 1.75 -7.00 -22.26
N VAL A 150 2.00 -6.21 -23.30
CA VAL A 150 2.79 -4.97 -23.20
C VAL A 150 2.07 -3.93 -22.35
N TRP A 151 0.73 -3.87 -22.41
CA TRP A 151 -0.05 -2.91 -21.65
C TRP A 151 0.05 -3.16 -20.15
N SER A 152 -0.03 -4.43 -19.74
CA SER A 152 0.25 -4.87 -18.35
C SER A 152 1.60 -4.37 -17.84
N ILE A 153 2.63 -4.38 -18.69
CA ILE A 153 3.96 -3.89 -18.32
C ILE A 153 3.98 -2.38 -18.16
N ILE A 154 3.42 -1.64 -19.13
CA ILE A 154 3.37 -0.18 -19.09
C ILE A 154 2.58 0.30 -17.86
N TYR A 155 1.37 -0.22 -17.63
CA TYR A 155 0.57 0.13 -16.48
C TYR A 155 1.23 -0.30 -15.16
N GLY A 156 1.90 -1.45 -15.13
CA GLY A 156 2.64 -1.92 -13.96
C GLY A 156 3.78 -0.97 -13.58
N ILE A 157 4.60 -0.55 -14.55
CA ILE A 157 5.70 0.40 -14.33
C ILE A 157 5.16 1.78 -13.93
N ALA A 158 4.10 2.25 -14.57
CA ALA A 158 3.44 3.51 -14.23
C ALA A 158 2.91 3.48 -12.79
N ALA A 159 2.16 2.43 -12.41
CA ALA A 159 1.63 2.28 -11.07
C ALA A 159 2.74 2.20 -10.01
N VAL A 160 3.80 1.41 -10.26
CA VAL A 160 4.94 1.28 -9.34
C VAL A 160 5.68 2.60 -9.17
N SER A 161 5.96 3.31 -10.26
CA SER A 161 6.70 4.58 -10.20
C SER A 161 5.91 5.67 -9.47
N MET A 162 4.61 5.80 -9.76
CA MET A 162 3.72 6.74 -9.08
C MET A 162 3.57 6.40 -7.59
N HIS A 163 3.31 5.12 -7.27
CA HIS A 163 3.13 4.68 -5.89
C HIS A 163 4.39 4.89 -5.05
N SER A 164 5.54 4.44 -5.55
CA SER A 164 6.82 4.57 -4.86
C SER A 164 7.23 6.03 -4.68
N LEU A 165 7.03 6.89 -5.70
CA LEU A 165 7.29 8.32 -5.58
C LEU A 165 6.37 8.98 -4.55
N ALA A 166 5.08 8.63 -4.54
CA ALA A 166 4.13 9.13 -3.56
C ALA A 166 4.57 8.81 -2.13
N LEU A 167 4.93 7.55 -1.85
CA LEU A 167 5.39 7.13 -0.51
C LEU A 167 6.66 7.87 -0.08
N VAL A 168 7.63 8.06 -0.97
CA VAL A 168 8.88 8.79 -0.67
C VAL A 168 8.61 10.27 -0.42
N LEU A 169 7.69 10.90 -1.16
CA LEU A 169 7.30 12.29 -0.94
C LEU A 169 6.50 12.46 0.36
N ILE A 170 5.58 11.55 0.67
CA ILE A 170 4.83 11.53 1.95
C ILE A 170 5.79 11.39 3.13
N GLU A 171 6.77 10.49 3.03
CA GLU A 171 7.80 10.31 4.06
C GLU A 171 8.60 11.59 4.27
N ARG A 172 9.01 12.28 3.20
CA ARG A 172 9.71 13.56 3.30
C ARG A 172 8.84 14.64 3.94
N LEU A 173 7.57 14.70 3.53
CA LEU A 173 6.67 15.75 3.97
C LEU A 173 6.25 15.57 5.44
N HIS A 174 6.34 14.35 5.98
CA HIS A 174 6.07 14.07 7.39
C HIS A 174 6.82 14.99 8.35
N GLU A 175 8.06 15.37 8.03
CA GLU A 175 8.88 16.27 8.87
C GLU A 175 8.24 17.66 9.07
N ASN A 176 7.41 18.11 8.12
CA ASN A 176 6.75 19.42 8.16
C ASN A 176 5.40 19.41 8.90
N TYR A 177 4.93 18.24 9.32
CA TYR A 177 3.60 18.05 9.93
C TYR A 177 3.73 17.50 11.34
N SER A 178 2.96 18.05 12.27
CA SER A 178 3.04 17.67 13.69
C SER A 178 2.44 16.29 13.99
N ASN A 179 1.45 15.84 13.21
CA ASN A 179 0.70 14.60 13.46
C ASN A 179 0.49 13.80 12.19
N VAL A 180 0.53 12.46 12.28
CA VAL A 180 0.24 11.55 11.15
C VAL A 180 -1.18 11.75 10.60
N LEU A 181 -2.15 11.99 11.49
CA LEU A 181 -3.53 12.26 11.11
C LEU A 181 -3.68 13.51 10.25
N ASP A 182 -2.81 14.50 10.40
CA ASP A 182 -2.81 15.73 9.58
C ASP A 182 -2.38 15.41 8.15
N LEU A 183 -1.36 14.54 7.96
CA LEU A 183 -0.99 14.05 6.63
C LEU A 183 -2.12 13.24 5.98
N ILE A 184 -2.73 12.32 6.75
CA ILE A 184 -3.82 11.48 6.23
C ILE A 184 -4.97 12.37 5.79
N TYR A 185 -5.38 13.34 6.61
CA TYR A 185 -6.44 14.27 6.29
C TYR A 185 -6.17 15.07 5.01
N MET A 186 -4.98 15.68 4.89
CA MET A 186 -4.60 16.44 3.70
C MET A 186 -4.56 15.55 2.44
N ASN A 187 -4.03 14.34 2.59
CA ASN A 187 -3.93 13.41 1.49
C ASN A 187 -5.31 12.90 1.04
N SER A 188 -6.14 12.44 1.97
CA SER A 188 -7.48 11.94 1.66
C SER A 188 -8.36 13.03 1.05
N PHE A 189 -8.23 14.29 1.49
CA PHE A 189 -8.96 15.41 0.90
C PHE A 189 -8.58 15.64 -0.56
N ASN A 190 -7.27 15.74 -0.85
CA ASN A 190 -6.78 15.92 -2.22
C ASN A 190 -7.15 14.72 -3.11
N CYS A 191 -7.00 13.48 -2.62
CA CYS A 191 -7.41 12.28 -3.33
C CYS A 191 -8.91 12.26 -3.63
N LEU A 192 -9.76 12.66 -2.68
CA LEU A 192 -11.20 12.72 -2.87
C LEU A 192 -11.56 13.71 -3.99
N CYS A 193 -10.97 14.91 -4.01
CA CYS A 193 -11.18 15.87 -5.09
C CYS A 193 -10.80 15.29 -6.45
N LEU A 194 -9.68 14.57 -6.54
CA LEU A 194 -9.25 13.93 -7.79
C LEU A 194 -10.19 12.82 -8.24
N PHE A 195 -10.67 11.98 -7.31
CA PHE A 195 -11.63 10.93 -7.65
C PHE A 195 -12.99 11.49 -8.07
N LEU A 196 -13.45 12.59 -7.46
CA LEU A 196 -14.65 13.30 -7.91
C LEU A 196 -14.49 13.84 -9.34
N VAL A 197 -13.33 14.41 -9.68
CA VAL A 197 -13.05 14.86 -11.05
C VAL A 197 -12.97 13.68 -12.02
N ALA A 198 -12.38 12.56 -11.60
CA ALA A 198 -12.31 11.35 -12.42
C ALA A 198 -13.70 10.76 -12.67
N ASP A 199 -14.57 10.75 -11.66
CA ASP A 199 -15.95 10.32 -11.76
C ASP A 199 -16.76 11.21 -12.71
N LEU A 200 -16.56 12.53 -12.73
CA LEU A 200 -17.21 13.41 -13.72
C LEU A 200 -16.91 13.03 -15.18
N VAL A 201 -15.80 12.33 -15.43
CA VAL A 201 -15.41 11.88 -16.78
C VAL A 201 -15.92 10.46 -17.07
N GLN A 202 -15.90 9.57 -16.09
CA GLN A 202 -16.27 8.15 -16.28
C GLN A 202 -17.73 7.83 -15.95
N ASP A 203 -18.38 8.65 -15.13
CA ASP A 203 -19.75 8.49 -14.62
C ASP A 203 -19.97 7.15 -13.88
N GLU A 204 -18.94 6.67 -13.18
CA GLU A 204 -18.99 5.39 -12.44
C GLU A 204 -20.01 5.45 -11.27
N ILE A 205 -20.20 6.60 -10.62
CA ILE A 205 -21.18 6.74 -9.53
C ILE A 205 -22.58 6.38 -10.02
N ARG A 206 -22.97 6.88 -11.20
CA ARG A 206 -24.30 6.62 -11.76
C ARG A 206 -24.48 5.14 -12.04
N ASP A 207 -23.49 4.52 -12.66
CA ASP A 207 -23.55 3.11 -13.04
C ASP A 207 -23.51 2.20 -11.80
N ALA A 208 -22.68 2.52 -10.80
CA ALA A 208 -22.66 1.84 -9.51
C ALA A 208 -24.01 1.96 -8.77
N PHE A 209 -24.67 3.12 -8.83
CA PHE A 209 -25.99 3.30 -8.24
C PHE A 209 -27.06 2.46 -8.95
N MET A 210 -27.03 2.39 -10.28
CA MET A 210 -27.91 1.50 -11.05
C MET A 210 -27.69 0.03 -10.71
N TYR A 211 -26.43 -0.38 -10.54
CA TYR A 211 -26.08 -1.72 -10.08
C TYR A 211 -26.67 -1.99 -8.68
N LEU A 212 -26.53 -1.04 -7.74
CA LEU A 212 -27.06 -1.18 -6.38
C LEU A 212 -28.59 -1.35 -6.36
N ILE A 213 -29.33 -0.65 -7.22
CA ILE A 213 -30.78 -0.83 -7.28
C ILE A 213 -31.16 -2.22 -7.81
N THR A 214 -30.39 -2.74 -8.76
CA THR A 214 -30.75 -3.95 -9.52
C THR A 214 -30.29 -5.24 -8.83
N SER A 215 -29.09 -5.23 -8.23
CA SER A 215 -28.35 -6.45 -7.85
C SER A 215 -27.97 -6.50 -6.36
N MET A 216 -28.54 -5.62 -5.54
CA MET A 216 -28.19 -5.55 -4.11
C MET A 216 -28.70 -6.77 -3.34
N THR A 217 -27.75 -7.55 -2.83
CA THR A 217 -27.99 -8.65 -1.88
C THR A 217 -27.43 -8.30 -0.50
N MET A 218 -27.99 -8.87 0.56
CA MET A 218 -27.50 -8.62 1.94
C MET A 218 -26.03 -9.03 2.12
N LEU A 219 -25.61 -10.11 1.46
CA LEU A 219 -24.21 -10.56 1.44
C LEU A 219 -23.29 -9.52 0.77
N PHE A 220 -23.73 -8.98 -0.38
CA PHE A 220 -23.00 -7.92 -1.07
C PHE A 220 -22.83 -6.69 -0.17
N ILE A 221 -23.89 -6.21 0.48
CA ILE A 221 -23.82 -5.05 1.39
C ILE A 221 -22.79 -5.29 2.50
N PHE A 222 -22.82 -6.46 3.13
CA PHE A 222 -21.86 -6.79 4.19
C PHE A 222 -20.42 -6.80 3.66
N CYS A 223 -20.16 -7.47 2.53
CA CYS A 223 -18.83 -7.50 1.91
C CYS A 223 -18.37 -6.12 1.47
N PHE A 224 -19.27 -5.29 0.93
CA PHE A 224 -18.98 -3.94 0.48
C PHE A 224 -18.65 -3.02 1.65
N LEU A 225 -19.45 -3.03 2.73
CA LEU A 225 -19.14 -2.26 3.95
C LEU A 225 -17.83 -2.70 4.60
N ALA A 226 -17.55 -4.01 4.61
CA ALA A 226 -16.28 -4.54 5.08
C ALA A 226 -15.11 -4.08 4.21
N LEU A 227 -15.26 -4.07 2.87
CA LEU A 227 -14.26 -3.54 1.95
C LEU A 227 -13.97 -2.06 2.20
N ILE A 228 -15.00 -1.22 2.31
CA ILE A 228 -14.82 0.21 2.59
C ILE A 228 -14.11 0.41 3.94
N SER A 229 -14.52 -0.32 4.97
CA SER A 229 -13.91 -0.22 6.30
C SER A 229 -12.44 -0.68 6.30
N LEU A 230 -12.14 -1.82 5.69
CA LEU A 230 -10.78 -2.34 5.57
C LEU A 230 -9.89 -1.44 4.70
N GLY A 231 -10.44 -0.82 3.67
CA GLY A 231 -9.73 0.17 2.84
C GLY A 231 -9.34 1.42 3.62
N VAL A 232 -10.24 1.94 4.45
CA VAL A 232 -9.96 3.04 5.39
C VAL A 232 -8.85 2.64 6.36
N PHE A 233 -8.96 1.47 6.99
CA PHE A 233 -7.93 0.97 7.90
C PHE A 233 -6.59 0.76 7.19
N PHE A 234 -6.60 0.28 5.95
CA PHE A 234 -5.39 0.10 5.14
C PHE A 234 -4.73 1.45 4.86
N HIS A 235 -5.52 2.46 4.47
CA HIS A 235 -5.03 3.81 4.21
C HIS A 235 -4.40 4.45 5.46
N ILE A 236 -5.02 4.27 6.62
CA ILE A 236 -4.46 4.73 7.89
C ILE A 236 -3.18 3.95 8.22
N ALA A 237 -3.21 2.62 8.12
CA ALA A 237 -2.09 1.76 8.48
C ALA A 237 -0.83 2.01 7.63
N ILE A 238 -0.98 2.28 6.33
CA ILE A 238 0.17 2.56 5.45
C ILE A 238 0.84 3.89 5.84
N PHE A 239 0.07 4.95 6.12
CA PHE A 239 0.61 6.25 6.56
C PHE A 239 1.28 6.14 7.93
N TYR A 240 0.67 5.42 8.88
CA TYR A 240 1.31 5.15 10.17
C TYR A 240 2.60 4.33 10.02
N CYS A 241 2.64 3.35 9.12
CA CYS A 241 3.84 2.56 8.88
C CYS A 241 4.96 3.39 8.27
N VAL A 242 4.67 4.22 7.27
CA VAL A 242 5.66 5.09 6.60
C VAL A 242 6.28 6.07 7.60
N THR A 243 5.46 6.68 8.46
CA THR A 243 5.91 7.68 9.44
C THR A 243 6.68 7.09 10.62
N GLN A 244 6.34 5.88 11.08
CA GLN A 244 7.01 5.21 12.21
C GLN A 244 8.27 4.43 11.82
N THR A 245 8.41 4.08 10.53
CA THR A 245 9.56 3.33 10.03
C THR A 245 10.27 4.11 8.94
N ASN A 246 9.99 3.83 7.68
CA ASN A 246 10.38 4.56 6.46
C ASN A 246 9.53 3.99 5.29
N SER A 247 9.51 4.66 4.14
CA SER A 247 8.80 4.17 2.93
C SER A 247 9.26 2.78 2.47
N LEU A 248 10.56 2.46 2.62
CA LEU A 248 11.11 1.15 2.26
C LEU A 248 10.46 0.01 3.06
N HIS A 249 10.33 0.16 4.38
CA HIS A 249 9.73 -0.86 5.22
C HIS A 249 8.24 -1.08 4.89
N ALA A 250 7.50 0.01 4.70
CA ALA A 250 6.11 -0.04 4.29
C ALA A 250 5.94 -0.80 2.95
N SER A 251 6.80 -0.52 1.97
CA SER A 251 6.78 -1.20 0.66
C SER A 251 7.16 -2.68 0.73
N ILE A 252 8.14 -3.08 1.57
CA ILE A 252 8.51 -4.49 1.77
C ILE A 252 7.35 -5.27 2.37
N ILE A 253 6.71 -4.72 3.40
CA ILE A 253 5.60 -5.39 4.09
C ILE A 253 4.38 -5.49 3.18
N HIS A 254 4.07 -4.43 2.42
CA HIS A 254 3.02 -4.47 1.41
C HIS A 254 3.31 -5.53 0.33
N ASN A 255 4.57 -5.69 -0.08
CA ASN A 255 4.98 -6.71 -1.03
C ASN A 255 4.75 -8.13 -0.48
N VAL A 256 5.22 -8.41 0.74
CA VAL A 256 5.02 -9.71 1.42
C VAL A 256 3.52 -10.00 1.63
N ALA A 257 2.76 -9.01 2.08
CA ALA A 257 1.32 -9.14 2.27
C ALA A 257 0.62 -9.48 0.96
N GLY A 258 0.99 -8.86 -0.16
CA GLY A 258 0.40 -9.21 -1.44
C GLY A 258 0.84 -10.58 -1.98
N ALA A 259 2.06 -11.05 -1.70
CA ALA A 259 2.49 -12.41 -2.01
C ALA A 259 1.66 -13.45 -1.23
N LEU A 260 1.43 -13.20 0.07
CA LEU A 260 0.57 -14.03 0.93
C LEU A 260 -0.90 -13.98 0.49
N GLN A 261 -1.40 -12.79 0.17
CA GLN A 261 -2.78 -12.62 -0.28
C GLN A 261 -3.05 -13.41 -1.56
N ILE A 262 -2.14 -13.34 -2.55
CA ILE A 262 -2.25 -14.11 -3.77
C ILE A 262 -2.34 -15.61 -3.43
N PHE A 263 -1.43 -16.11 -2.58
CA PHE A 263 -1.48 -17.50 -2.13
C PHE A 263 -2.83 -17.87 -1.47
N VAL A 264 -3.35 -17.02 -0.56
CA VAL A 264 -4.64 -17.24 0.11
C VAL A 264 -5.81 -17.16 -0.86
N ALA A 265 -5.81 -16.19 -1.78
CA ALA A 265 -6.85 -16.02 -2.79
C ALA A 265 -6.95 -17.23 -3.71
N TYR A 266 -5.81 -17.82 -4.10
CA TYR A 266 -5.79 -19.04 -4.92
C TYR A 266 -6.17 -20.30 -4.12
N ALA A 267 -5.76 -20.40 -2.85
CA ALA A 267 -6.26 -21.48 -1.98
C ALA A 267 -7.78 -21.44 -1.85
N LEU A 268 -8.37 -20.23 -1.77
CA LEU A 268 -9.81 -20.02 -1.77
C LEU A 268 -10.44 -20.25 -3.16
N SER A 269 -9.76 -19.91 -4.27
CA SER A 269 -10.28 -20.12 -5.63
C SER A 269 -10.38 -21.59 -6.00
N VAL A 270 -9.43 -22.41 -5.57
CA VAL A 270 -9.51 -23.87 -5.74
C VAL A 270 -10.72 -24.43 -5.00
N TYR A 271 -11.07 -23.88 -3.84
CA TYR A 271 -12.25 -24.30 -3.06
C TYR A 271 -13.57 -23.75 -3.61
N LEU A 272 -13.60 -22.51 -4.10
CA LEU A 272 -14.82 -21.81 -4.51
C LEU A 272 -15.16 -21.93 -6.00
N PHE A 273 -14.15 -22.00 -6.86
CA PHE A 273 -14.29 -21.85 -8.32
C PHE A 273 -13.68 -23.00 -9.12
N TYR A 274 -13.06 -24.00 -8.48
CA TYR A 274 -12.39 -25.11 -9.16
C TYR A 274 -11.32 -24.68 -10.19
N ASP A 275 -10.76 -23.47 -10.06
CA ASP A 275 -9.87 -22.88 -11.07
C ASP A 275 -8.49 -22.47 -10.53
N LEU A 276 -7.51 -22.57 -11.45
CA LEU A 276 -6.06 -22.33 -11.34
C LEU A 276 -5.41 -22.72 -10.00
N ALA A 277 -4.81 -23.91 -9.95
CA ALA A 277 -4.02 -24.36 -8.81
C ALA A 277 -2.71 -23.57 -8.68
N PRO A 278 -2.26 -23.23 -7.44
CA PRO A 278 -0.96 -22.62 -7.23
C PRO A 278 0.13 -23.57 -7.72
N SER A 279 0.99 -23.06 -8.59
CA SER A 279 2.10 -23.86 -9.12
C SER A 279 3.29 -23.84 -8.13
N TRP A 280 4.22 -24.78 -8.32
CA TRP A 280 5.42 -24.86 -7.49
C TRP A 280 6.23 -23.57 -7.47
N THR A 281 6.27 -22.82 -8.59
CA THR A 281 6.95 -21.53 -8.66
C THR A 281 6.33 -20.53 -7.68
N ASN A 282 4.99 -20.49 -7.56
CA ASN A 282 4.32 -19.57 -6.63
C ASN A 282 4.68 -19.87 -5.18
N ILE A 283 4.69 -21.16 -4.82
CA ILE A 283 5.06 -21.63 -3.48
C ILE A 283 6.51 -21.25 -3.16
N PHE A 284 7.46 -21.56 -4.06
CA PHE A 284 8.86 -21.17 -3.90
C PHE A 284 9.01 -19.65 -3.79
N GLY A 285 8.27 -18.87 -4.59
CA GLY A 285 8.27 -17.41 -4.55
C GLY A 285 7.88 -16.87 -3.18
N VAL A 286 6.81 -17.40 -2.57
CA VAL A 286 6.38 -17.02 -1.21
C VAL A 286 7.46 -17.35 -0.17
N PHE A 287 8.05 -18.55 -0.22
CA PHE A 287 9.12 -18.95 0.70
C PHE A 287 10.36 -18.04 0.59
N ILE A 288 10.78 -17.71 -0.64
CA ILE A 288 11.89 -16.79 -0.87
C ILE A 288 11.54 -15.40 -0.30
N CYS A 289 10.33 -14.90 -0.56
CA CYS A 289 9.90 -13.59 -0.11
C CYS A 289 9.89 -13.48 1.43
N ILE A 290 9.34 -14.48 2.13
CA ILE A 290 9.28 -14.51 3.60
C ILE A 290 10.68 -14.67 4.20
N SER A 291 11.48 -15.60 3.69
CA SER A 291 12.83 -15.85 4.22
C SER A 291 13.77 -14.65 4.00
N ALA A 292 13.72 -14.02 2.83
CA ALA A 292 14.49 -12.81 2.54
C ALA A 292 14.06 -11.63 3.41
N THR A 293 12.76 -11.49 3.69
CA THR A 293 12.24 -10.48 4.62
C THR A 293 12.71 -10.73 6.05
N ALA A 294 12.68 -12.00 6.51
CA ALA A 294 13.20 -12.37 7.83
C ALA A 294 14.72 -12.09 7.93
N ALA A 295 15.48 -12.39 6.88
CA ALA A 295 16.91 -12.08 6.79
C ALA A 295 17.18 -10.57 6.78
N PHE A 296 16.33 -9.78 6.13
CA PHE A 296 16.42 -8.32 6.13
C PHE A 296 16.22 -7.73 7.53
N TYR A 297 15.21 -8.19 8.27
CA TYR A 297 14.98 -7.75 9.65
C TYR A 297 16.06 -8.26 10.62
N SER A 298 16.60 -9.46 10.43
CA SER A 298 17.68 -9.99 11.27
C SER A 298 19.02 -9.30 11.02
N ALA A 299 19.38 -9.03 9.75
CA ALA A 299 20.57 -8.30 9.38
C ALA A 299 20.58 -6.88 9.98
N ARG A 300 19.41 -6.23 10.01
CA ARG A 300 19.23 -4.94 10.66
C ARG A 300 19.49 -5.02 12.18
N HIS A 301 18.90 -6.00 12.85
CA HIS A 301 19.10 -6.17 14.29
C HIS A 301 20.58 -6.45 14.63
N SER A 302 21.28 -7.20 13.78
CA SER A 302 22.73 -7.45 13.94
C SER A 302 23.56 -6.17 13.75
N PHE A 303 23.16 -5.29 12.83
CA PHE A 303 23.83 -4.01 12.61
C PHE A 303 23.61 -3.03 13.78
N GLU A 304 22.39 -2.94 14.31
CA GLU A 304 22.08 -2.14 15.50
C GLU A 304 22.88 -2.63 16.73
N ARG A 305 22.95 -3.96 16.95
CA ARG A 305 23.79 -4.56 18.01
C ARG A 305 25.28 -4.29 17.85
N PHE A 306 25.79 -4.29 16.62
CA PHE A 306 27.21 -4.02 16.37
C PHE A 306 27.61 -2.57 16.70
N ILE A 307 26.70 -1.62 16.47
CA ILE A 307 26.89 -0.21 16.86
C ILE A 307 26.88 -0.07 18.38
N ASP A 308 25.90 -0.70 19.06
CA ASP A 308 25.79 -0.67 20.52
C ASP A 308 27.01 -1.28 21.22
N MET A 309 27.64 -2.31 20.62
CA MET A 309 28.88 -2.90 21.13
C MET A 309 30.13 -2.03 20.92
N LYS A 310 30.11 -1.10 19.96
CA LYS A 310 31.25 -0.24 19.63
C LYS A 310 31.29 1.07 20.41
N ILE A 311 30.18 1.45 21.07
CA ILE A 311 30.08 2.66 21.88
C ILE A 311 29.66 2.25 23.30
N PRO A 312 30.59 1.74 24.13
CA PRO A 312 30.29 1.48 25.53
C PRO A 312 30.34 2.81 26.28
N ASN A 313 29.17 3.29 26.70
CA ASN A 313 28.93 4.43 27.59
C ASN A 313 29.18 5.84 27.03
N GLY A 314 28.07 6.53 26.72
CA GLY A 314 28.00 7.99 26.71
C GLY A 314 27.38 8.58 25.45
N GLY A 315 26.05 8.71 25.42
CA GLY A 315 25.35 9.55 24.43
C GLY A 315 24.30 8.81 23.60
N SER A 316 23.22 8.34 24.24
CA SER A 316 21.98 8.01 23.53
C SER A 316 21.35 9.31 23.00
N LYS A 317 21.82 9.77 21.85
CA LYS A 317 21.25 10.78 20.94
C LYS A 317 22.16 10.76 19.71
N TYR A 318 21.58 10.89 18.52
CA TYR A 318 22.26 10.87 17.21
C TYR A 318 22.52 9.49 16.62
N TYR A 319 21.46 8.86 16.11
CA TYR A 319 21.41 8.32 14.73
C TYR A 319 19.95 8.28 14.27
N MET A 320 19.30 9.45 14.25
CA MET A 320 18.21 9.69 13.31
C MET A 320 18.87 10.14 12.01
N VAL A 321 18.84 9.28 11.01
CA VAL A 321 19.16 9.65 9.63
C VAL A 321 18.15 10.72 9.21
N GLY A 322 18.63 11.93 8.92
CA GLY A 322 17.83 13.03 8.39
C GLY A 322 17.36 14.06 9.42
N LYS A 323 18.29 14.89 9.93
CA LYS A 323 18.00 16.29 10.24
C LYS A 323 19.05 17.13 9.55
N SER A 324 18.65 17.76 8.45
CA SER A 324 19.25 18.96 7.90
C SER A 324 18.13 19.96 7.67
#